data_AF-A0A7V9DGF2-F1
#
_entry.id   AF-A0A7V9DGF2-F1
#
_cell.length_a   1.000
_cell.length_b   1.000
_cell.length_c   1.000
_cell.angle_alpha   90.00
_cell.angle_beta   90.00
_cell.angle_gamma   90.00
#
_symmetry.space_group_name_H-M   'P 1'
#
loop_
_entity.id
_entity.type
_entity.pdbx_description
1 polymer ?
#
loop_
_entity_poly.entity_id
_entity_poly.type
_entity_poly.pdbx_seq_one_letter_code
_entity_poly.pdbx_strand_id
1 'polypeptide(L)'
;MADHDEIWLPLVDEPIGSIVAKLQADDPEIERLVGSPRRILAFRTFAYIRVGVKLGELLVEHDVPPYDGSESWIDLLLHDPAHRAAVQHEVRAVAEEIAADPRYGEEENLGPDEEARARFREFARKQLDDR
;
A
#
# COMPACT_ATOMS: atom_id res chain seq x y z
N MET A 1 25.87 4.21 -13.97
CA MET A 1 24.50 4.07 -14.48
C MET A 1 23.64 4.00 -13.24
N ALA A 2 22.88 5.06 -12.96
CA ALA A 2 22.10 5.15 -11.74
C ALA A 2 21.02 4.07 -11.79
N ASP A 3 21.07 3.18 -10.80
CA ASP A 3 20.03 2.20 -10.53
C ASP A 3 18.77 3.00 -10.21
N HIS A 4 17.88 3.11 -11.19
CA HIS A 4 16.53 3.59 -10.94
C HIS A 4 15.79 2.43 -10.27
N ASP A 5 16.14 2.15 -9.01
CA ASP A 5 15.18 1.58 -8.06
C ASP A 5 13.89 2.36 -8.29
N GLU A 6 12.84 1.67 -8.72
CA GLU A 6 11.54 2.26 -9.01
C GLU A 6 11.17 3.19 -7.85
N ILE A 7 11.21 4.50 -8.10
CA ILE A 7 10.85 5.50 -7.11
C ILE A 7 9.34 5.43 -6.98
N TRP A 8 8.87 4.48 -6.17
CA TRP A 8 7.49 4.41 -5.70
C TRP A 8 7.28 5.61 -4.78
N LEU A 9 6.86 6.75 -5.35
CA LEU A 9 6.43 7.90 -4.56
C LEU A 9 5.26 7.44 -3.68
N PRO A 10 5.40 7.49 -2.35
CA PRO A 10 4.31 7.07 -1.47
C PRO A 10 3.10 7.98 -1.73
N LEU A 11 1.93 7.37 -1.95
CA LEU A 11 0.69 8.11 -2.22
C LEU A 11 0.24 8.95 -1.00
N VAL A 12 0.79 8.69 0.19
CA VAL A 12 0.56 9.42 1.44
C VAL A 12 1.85 9.51 2.23
N ASP A 13 2.06 10.65 2.89
CA ASP A 13 3.23 10.94 3.72
C ASP A 13 3.33 10.00 4.94
N GLU A 14 4.54 9.87 5.47
CA GLU A 14 4.79 9.19 6.74
C GLU A 14 4.08 9.92 7.91
N PRO A 15 3.59 9.19 8.94
CA PRO A 15 3.86 7.77 9.22
C PRO A 15 2.75 6.80 8.78
N ILE A 16 1.66 7.27 8.17
CA ILE A 16 0.51 6.41 7.83
C ILE A 16 0.92 5.33 6.81
N GLY A 17 1.73 5.71 5.82
CA GLY A 17 2.24 4.79 4.81
C GLY A 17 3.00 3.59 5.41
N SER A 18 3.88 3.84 6.38
CA SER A 18 4.67 2.79 7.03
C SER A 18 3.83 1.89 7.94
N ILE A 19 2.81 2.44 8.61
CA ILE A 19 1.85 1.66 9.42
C ILE A 19 1.10 0.67 8.54
N VAL A 20 0.51 1.14 7.43
CA VAL A 20 -0.25 0.26 6.52
C VAL A 20 0.66 -0.77 5.87
N ALA A 21 1.87 -0.40 5.45
CA ALA A 21 2.83 -1.34 4.86
C ALA A 21 3.23 -2.45 5.85
N LYS A 22 3.46 -2.10 7.12
CA LYS A 22 3.75 -3.07 8.17
C LYS A 22 2.57 -4.00 8.44
N LEU A 23 1.37 -3.45 8.57
CA LEU A 23 0.15 -4.24 8.79
C LEU A 23 -0.15 -5.19 7.62
N GLN A 24 0.11 -4.77 6.38
CA GLN A 24 0.01 -5.64 5.22
C GLN A 24 1.05 -6.77 5.26
N ALA A 25 2.30 -6.46 5.60
CA ALA A 25 3.38 -7.46 5.67
C ALA A 25 3.14 -8.50 6.78
N ASP A 26 2.53 -8.08 7.88
CA ASP A 26 2.24 -8.94 9.04
C ASP A 26 0.97 -9.83 8.83
N ASP A 27 0.17 -9.58 7.79
CA ASP A 27 -1.10 -10.28 7.53
C ASP A 27 -1.17 -10.83 6.09
N PRO A 28 -0.77 -12.11 5.87
CA PRO A 28 -0.78 -12.74 4.54
C PRO A 28 -2.16 -12.76 3.85
N GLU A 29 -3.23 -12.64 4.62
CA GLU A 29 -4.59 -12.59 4.08
C GLU A 29 -4.85 -11.31 3.29
N ILE A 30 -4.28 -10.17 3.72
CA ILE A 30 -4.39 -8.91 3.00
C ILE A 30 -3.76 -9.06 1.62
N GLU A 31 -2.56 -9.64 1.54
CA GLU A 31 -1.89 -9.91 0.27
C GLU A 31 -2.73 -10.82 -0.64
N ARG A 32 -3.36 -11.86 -0.08
CA ARG A 32 -4.26 -12.74 -0.85
C ARG A 32 -5.47 -11.99 -1.44
N LEU A 33 -6.00 -10.99 -0.73
CA LEU A 33 -7.18 -10.22 -1.15
C LEU A 33 -6.83 -9.18 -2.22
N VAL A 34 -5.70 -8.49 -2.05
CA VAL A 34 -5.37 -7.28 -2.84
C VAL A 34 -4.06 -7.36 -3.64
N GLY A 35 -3.41 -8.52 -3.71
CA GLY A 35 -2.09 -8.67 -4.35
C GLY A 35 -2.03 -8.41 -5.86
N SER A 36 -3.17 -8.28 -6.56
CA SER A 36 -3.15 -7.88 -7.97
C SER A 36 -2.77 -6.39 -8.12
N PRO A 37 -2.05 -5.98 -9.18
CA PRO A 37 -1.55 -4.59 -9.31
C PRO A 37 -2.62 -3.51 -9.22
N ARG A 38 -3.83 -3.79 -9.73
CA ARG A 38 -4.96 -2.86 -9.67
C ARG A 38 -5.55 -2.77 -8.27
N ARG A 39 -5.68 -3.92 -7.57
CA ARG A 39 -6.22 -3.96 -6.21
C ARG A 39 -5.26 -3.38 -5.20
N ILE A 40 -3.95 -3.62 -5.32
CA ILE A 40 -2.97 -3.07 -4.38
C ILE A 40 -2.94 -1.54 -4.43
N LEU A 41 -3.10 -0.94 -5.62
CA LEU A 41 -3.15 0.50 -5.78
C LEU A 41 -4.41 1.11 -5.13
N ALA A 42 -5.57 0.50 -5.38
CA ALA A 42 -6.83 0.91 -4.77
C ALA A 42 -6.76 0.74 -3.23
N PHE A 43 -6.30 -0.42 -2.78
CA PHE A 43 -6.13 -0.75 -1.36
C PHE A 43 -5.27 0.29 -0.66
N ARG A 44 -4.05 0.58 -1.14
CA ARG A 44 -3.16 1.58 -0.52
C ARG A 44 -3.85 2.93 -0.41
N THR A 45 -4.49 3.39 -1.49
CA THR A 45 -5.19 4.68 -1.51
C THR A 45 -6.26 4.78 -0.42
N PHE A 46 -7.15 3.78 -0.33
CA PHE A 46 -8.24 3.81 0.64
C PHE A 46 -7.78 3.49 2.07
N ALA A 47 -6.81 2.58 2.23
CA ALA A 47 -6.25 2.23 3.53
C ALA A 47 -5.60 3.45 4.19
N TYR A 48 -4.82 4.25 3.45
CA TYR A 48 -4.21 5.45 4.02
C TYR A 48 -5.25 6.46 4.52
N ILE A 49 -6.33 6.67 3.77
CA ILE A 49 -7.42 7.57 4.18
C ILE A 49 -8.10 7.02 5.45
N ARG A 50 -8.48 5.74 5.45
CA ARG A 50 -9.27 5.14 6.52
C ARG A 50 -8.46 5.00 7.82
N VAL A 51 -7.18 4.69 7.72
CA VAL A 51 -6.26 4.72 8.87
C VAL A 51 -6.09 6.14 9.39
N GLY A 52 -5.91 7.15 8.53
CA GLY A 52 -5.82 8.54 8.96
C GLY A 52 -7.06 9.01 9.71
N VAL A 53 -8.26 8.66 9.21
CA VAL A 53 -9.54 8.95 9.89
C VAL A 53 -9.60 8.25 11.24
N LYS A 54 -9.30 6.93 11.30
CA LYS A 54 -9.34 6.18 12.56
C LYS A 54 -8.36 6.71 13.60
N LEU A 55 -7.15 7.07 13.20
CA LEU A 55 -6.17 7.69 14.09
C LEU A 55 -6.66 9.04 14.61
N GLY A 56 -7.32 9.84 13.77
CA GLY A 56 -7.95 11.10 14.18
C GLY A 56 -9.12 10.91 15.15
N GLU A 57 -9.98 9.92 14.92
CA GLU A 57 -11.05 9.54 15.85
C GLU A 57 -10.49 9.14 17.22
N LEU A 58 -9.52 8.22 17.23
CA LEU A 58 -8.86 7.78 18.46
C LEU A 58 -8.17 8.93 19.19
N LEU A 59 -7.55 9.87 18.48
CA LEU A 59 -6.94 11.06 19.07
C LEU A 59 -7.96 11.99 19.74
N VAL A 60 -9.18 12.08 19.20
CA VAL A 60 -10.25 12.89 19.80
C VAL A 60 -10.85 12.18 21.03
N GLU A 61 -10.93 10.86 21.00
CA GLU A 61 -11.51 10.04 22.08
C GLU A 61 -10.53 9.80 23.23
N HIS A 62 -9.22 9.86 22.97
CA HIS A 62 -8.18 9.52 23.93
C HIS A 62 -7.09 10.61 24.00
N ASP A 63 -6.90 11.15 25.20
CA ASP A 63 -5.83 12.12 25.45
C ASP A 63 -4.45 11.46 25.29
N VAL A 64 -3.58 12.10 24.52
CA VAL A 64 -2.14 11.83 24.46
C VAL A 64 -1.37 12.96 25.18
N PRO A 65 -0.26 12.63 25.86
CA PRO A 65 0.58 13.65 26.49
C PRO A 65 1.03 14.74 25.50
N PRO A 66 1.26 15.98 25.97
CA PRO A 66 1.88 17.01 25.15
C PRO A 66 3.23 16.54 24.59
N TYR A 67 3.50 16.91 23.34
CA TYR A 67 4.74 16.51 22.66
C TYR A 67 5.98 16.97 23.43
N ASP A 68 6.83 16.02 23.80
CA ASP A 68 8.06 16.24 24.58
C ASP A 68 9.34 16.17 23.73
N GLY A 69 9.20 15.99 22.41
CA GLY A 69 10.33 15.87 21.48
C GLY A 69 10.81 14.44 21.21
N SER A 70 10.15 13.42 21.77
CA SER A 70 10.54 12.02 21.61
C SER A 70 9.75 11.30 20.49
N GLU A 71 8.55 10.85 20.80
CA GLU A 71 7.67 10.07 19.93
C GLU A 71 6.57 10.94 19.31
N SER A 72 6.12 10.58 18.10
CA SER A 72 4.96 11.25 17.52
C SER A 72 3.68 10.91 18.31
N TRP A 73 2.65 11.74 18.20
CA TRP A 73 1.35 11.43 18.82
C TRP A 73 0.76 10.12 18.30
N ILE A 74 1.09 9.71 17.07
CA ILE A 74 0.66 8.44 16.49
C ILE A 74 1.35 7.28 17.20
N ASP A 75 2.65 7.37 17.44
CA ASP A 75 3.41 6.33 18.14
C ASP A 75 2.89 6.14 19.56
N LEU A 76 2.68 7.24 20.29
CA LEU A 76 2.11 7.24 21.64
C LEU A 76 0.71 6.62 21.67
N LEU A 77 -0.16 7.00 20.72
CA LEU A 77 -1.52 6.46 20.63
C LEU A 77 -1.49 4.96 20.34
N LEU A 78 -0.56 4.51 19.50
CA LEU A 78 -0.40 3.11 19.13
C LEU A 78 0.36 2.27 20.18
N HIS A 79 0.77 2.81 21.34
CA HIS A 79 1.24 1.99 22.46
C HIS A 79 0.11 1.14 23.07
N ASP A 80 -1.14 1.60 22.98
CA ASP A 80 -2.30 0.82 23.40
C ASP A 80 -2.60 -0.31 22.38
N PRO A 81 -2.61 -1.59 22.80
CA PRO A 81 -2.95 -2.70 21.93
C PRO A 81 -4.37 -2.62 21.33
N ALA A 82 -5.33 -2.00 22.02
CA ALA A 82 -6.69 -1.82 21.51
C ALA A 82 -6.72 -0.85 20.31
N HIS A 83 -5.94 0.23 20.37
CA HIS A 83 -5.80 1.18 19.25
C HIS A 83 -5.13 0.51 18.05
N ARG A 84 -4.06 -0.28 18.28
CA ARG A 84 -3.44 -1.07 17.21
C ARG A 84 -4.42 -2.05 16.56
N ALA A 85 -5.21 -2.75 17.37
CA ALA A 85 -6.22 -3.68 16.86
C ALA A 85 -7.32 -2.98 16.07
N ALA A 86 -7.75 -1.78 16.50
CA ALA A 86 -8.72 -0.97 15.77
C ALA A 86 -8.17 -0.55 14.39
N VAL A 87 -6.93 -0.05 14.33
CA VAL A 87 -6.29 0.31 13.05
C VAL A 87 -6.12 -0.91 12.15
N GLN A 88 -5.68 -2.05 12.70
CA GLN A 88 -5.56 -3.30 11.94
C GLN A 88 -6.91 -3.76 11.37
N HIS A 89 -7.99 -3.61 12.13
CA HIS A 89 -9.34 -3.92 11.66
C HIS A 89 -9.72 -3.06 10.45
N GLU A 90 -9.45 -1.75 10.49
CA GLU A 90 -9.73 -0.86 9.37
C GLU A 90 -8.95 -1.27 8.11
N VAL A 91 -7.66 -1.58 8.24
CA VAL A 91 -6.83 -2.02 7.10
C VAL A 91 -7.39 -3.31 6.49
N ARG A 92 -7.73 -4.30 7.31
CA ARG A 92 -8.30 -5.56 6.82
C ARG A 92 -9.64 -5.34 6.12
N ALA A 93 -10.52 -4.55 6.71
CA ALA A 93 -11.83 -4.28 6.13
C ALA A 93 -11.71 -3.57 4.76
N VAL A 94 -10.74 -2.66 4.57
CA VAL A 94 -10.47 -2.10 3.23
C VAL A 94 -10.05 -3.19 2.25
N ALA A 95 -9.19 -4.13 2.66
CA ALA A 95 -8.77 -5.22 1.79
C ALA A 95 -9.95 -6.08 1.34
N GLU A 96 -10.85 -6.41 2.27
CA GLU A 96 -12.09 -7.16 2.02
C GLU A 96 -13.03 -6.41 1.07
N GLU A 97 -13.23 -5.10 1.29
CA GLU A 97 -14.07 -4.24 0.45
C GLU A 97 -13.52 -4.15 -0.99
N ILE A 98 -12.21 -3.98 -1.16
CA ILE A 98 -11.57 -3.93 -2.48
C ILE A 98 -11.65 -5.28 -3.19
N ALA A 99 -11.47 -6.38 -2.46
CA ALA A 99 -11.58 -7.72 -3.04
C ALA A 99 -13.01 -8.06 -3.48
N ALA A 100 -14.02 -7.55 -2.77
CA ALA A 100 -15.43 -7.75 -3.09
C ALA A 100 -15.94 -6.85 -4.23
N ASP A 101 -15.22 -5.79 -4.58
CA ASP A 101 -15.63 -4.84 -5.61
C ASP A 101 -15.32 -5.35 -7.03
N PRO A 102 -16.36 -5.58 -7.87
CA PRO A 102 -16.18 -6.12 -9.22
C PRO A 102 -15.36 -5.21 -10.14
N ARG A 103 -15.26 -3.91 -9.85
CA ARG A 103 -14.44 -2.95 -10.64
C ARG A 103 -12.94 -3.22 -10.58
N TYR A 104 -12.51 -4.05 -9.64
CA TYR A 104 -11.12 -4.51 -9.48
C TYR A 104 -10.98 -6.03 -9.65
N GLY A 105 -12.04 -6.73 -10.09
CA GLY A 105 -12.07 -8.19 -10.23
C GLY A 105 -11.53 -8.73 -11.56
N GLU A 106 -11.60 -7.94 -12.64
CA GLU A 106 -11.03 -8.34 -13.92
C GLU A 106 -9.55 -7.95 -13.98
N GLU A 107 -8.68 -8.95 -14.10
CA GLU A 107 -7.28 -8.75 -14.49
C GLU A 107 -7.27 -8.26 -15.95
N GLU A 108 -7.30 -6.94 -16.11
CA GLU A 108 -6.78 -6.34 -17.33
C GLU A 108 -5.32 -6.82 -17.46
N ASN A 109 -4.95 -7.35 -18.62
CA ASN A 109 -3.63 -7.95 -18.83
C ASN A 109 -2.58 -6.82 -18.79
N LEU A 110 -2.15 -6.46 -17.58
CA LEU A 110 -1.24 -5.36 -17.30
C LEU A 110 0.17 -5.81 -17.70
N GLY A 111 0.45 -5.69 -18.99
CA GLY A 111 1.74 -6.03 -19.57
C GLY A 111 1.77 -5.72 -21.07
N PRO A 112 2.96 -5.67 -21.68
CA PRO A 112 3.09 -5.51 -23.12
C PRO A 112 2.34 -6.65 -23.82
N ASP A 113 1.48 -6.28 -24.75
CA ASP A 113 0.79 -7.21 -25.63
C ASP A 113 1.81 -8.02 -26.47
N GLU A 114 1.32 -9.05 -27.16
CA GLU A 114 2.20 -9.95 -27.90
C GLU A 114 2.93 -9.22 -29.05
N GLU A 115 2.35 -8.14 -29.57
CA GLU A 115 2.96 -7.29 -30.59
C GLU A 115 4.11 -6.44 -30.02
N ALA A 116 3.93 -5.83 -28.85
CA ALA A 116 4.98 -5.13 -28.10
C ALA A 116 6.10 -6.08 -27.72
N ARG A 117 5.79 -7.32 -27.30
CA ARG A 117 6.79 -8.36 -27.04
C ARG A 117 7.54 -8.76 -28.31
N ALA A 118 6.85 -8.87 -29.45
CA ALA A 118 7.49 -9.17 -30.73
C ALA A 118 8.47 -8.06 -31.14
N ARG A 119 8.06 -6.79 -31.05
CA ARG A 119 8.92 -5.63 -31.32
C ARG A 119 10.14 -5.60 -30.40
N PHE A 120 9.96 -5.88 -29.11
CA PHE A 120 11.07 -5.95 -28.16
C PHE A 120 12.06 -7.07 -28.50
N ARG A 121 11.57 -8.26 -28.86
CA ARG A 121 12.43 -9.38 -29.29
C ARG A 121 13.24 -9.04 -30.55
N GLU A 122 12.64 -8.35 -31.52
CA GLU A 122 13.34 -7.93 -32.73
C GLU A 122 14.42 -6.88 -32.43
N PHE A 123 14.09 -5.90 -31.58
CA PHE A 123 15.06 -4.90 -31.10
C PHE A 123 16.26 -5.56 -30.39
N ALA A 124 16.00 -6.50 -29.47
CA ALA A 124 17.04 -7.19 -28.72
C ALA A 124 17.96 -8.01 -29.64
N ARG A 125 17.43 -8.67 -30.67
CA ARG A 125 18.25 -9.39 -31.67
C ARG A 125 19.20 -8.45 -32.41
N LYS A 126 18.70 -7.32 -32.92
CA LYS A 126 19.53 -6.33 -33.64
C LYS A 126 20.69 -5.80 -32.78
N GLN A 127 20.44 -5.49 -31.50
CA GLN A 127 21.47 -5.01 -30.59
C GLN A 127 22.50 -6.05 -30.16
N LEU A 128 22.16 -7.35 -30.25
CA LEU A 128 23.07 -8.45 -29.93
C LEU A 128 23.88 -8.89 -31.14
N ASP A 129 23.35 -8.74 -32.36
CA ASP A 129 24.05 -9.04 -33.62
C ASP A 129 25.03 -7.92 -34.04
N ASP A 130 24.85 -6.68 -33.56
CA ASP A 130 25.73 -5.53 -33.80
C ASP A 130 26.96 -5.46 -32.83
N ARG A 131 27.25 -6.52 -32.07
CA ARG A 131 28.46 -6.67 -31.22
C ARG A 131 29.38 -7.79 -31.72
#